data_AF-A0A6P7GSF2-F1
#
_entry.id   AF-A0A6P7GSF2-F1
#
_cell.length_a   1.000
_cell.length_b   1.000
_cell.length_c   1.000
_cell.angle_alpha   90.00
_cell.angle_beta   90.00
_cell.angle_gamma   90.00
#
_symmetry.space_group_name_H-M   'P 1'
#
loop_
_entity.id
_entity.type
_entity.pdbx_description
1 polymer ?
#
loop_
_entity_poly.entity_id
_entity_poly.type
_entity_poly.pdbx_seq_one_letter_code
_entity_poly.pdbx_strand_id
1 'polypeptide(L)'
;MKSTQVNDLKTEELSYELFIRGFKVQNKNVEEKRKLLRGQLSKETTSSAIDFTKNVVDPDKELPVIQAILKDLQNIAKTMDAQSTKADFARFKTRSTHLDFRLENFPDNVDEKVKEVIENYKMDLLMLTGDVLEKEETSDNMSIPSTSDTTSVPVAPISSVSAPIIQVSTPVRVSDLNIKFNGESKALPTFLEKIRDSARSRNISQDVLFRSAFDLFDGNAAIWYRSVRNTVNSWNELITLLKTAFLPPDYNDNLFDDIKSRKQKKSESITIYSSIMENLFRRLEEYPSEAQRVKILRKNILVDYIPLVALQDFPTVEILVSTVKRLEQNVLPLLQTTKGLAGISLEDTEKPVENFQVLDKQDKPENSKRAGDINRGNRKHAGTAEIVRGDPRRNI
;
A
#
# COMPACT_ATOMS: atom_id res chain seq x y z
N MET A 1 10.86 -17.72 2.87
CA MET A 1 11.53 -18.27 1.67
C MET A 1 10.52 -18.98 0.78
N LYS A 2 10.22 -18.46 -0.42
CA LYS A 2 9.41 -19.17 -1.43
C LYS A 2 10.35 -19.59 -2.58
N SER A 3 10.43 -20.90 -2.84
CA SER A 3 11.08 -21.49 -4.03
C SER A 3 12.59 -21.22 -4.23
N THR A 4 13.42 -21.43 -3.21
CA THR A 4 14.88 -21.63 -3.43
C THR A 4 15.10 -22.96 -4.17
N GLN A 5 15.69 -22.96 -5.38
CA GLN A 5 16.06 -24.22 -6.03
C GLN A 5 17.25 -24.86 -5.28
N VAL A 6 16.95 -25.82 -4.41
CA VAL A 6 17.92 -26.55 -3.57
C VAL A 6 19.05 -27.24 -4.38
N ASN A 7 18.88 -27.40 -5.70
CA ASN A 7 19.89 -27.94 -6.59
C ASN A 7 21.02 -26.92 -6.90
N ASP A 8 20.69 -25.64 -6.97
CA ASP A 8 21.59 -24.56 -7.40
C ASP A 8 22.58 -24.13 -6.33
N LEU A 9 22.20 -24.33 -5.06
CA LEU A 9 22.99 -24.01 -3.87
C LEU A 9 24.27 -24.87 -3.79
N LYS A 10 25.38 -24.21 -3.43
CA LYS A 10 26.66 -24.85 -3.10
C LYS A 10 26.61 -25.56 -1.74
N THR A 11 27.57 -26.43 -1.49
CA THR A 11 27.67 -27.25 -0.26
C THR A 11 27.59 -26.43 1.03
N GLU A 12 28.19 -25.24 1.08
CA GLU A 12 28.17 -24.37 2.27
C GLU A 12 26.88 -23.57 2.43
N GLU A 13 26.22 -23.23 1.33
CA GLU A 13 24.90 -22.61 1.33
C GLU A 13 23.86 -23.60 1.87
N LEU A 14 23.97 -24.87 1.47
CA LEU A 14 23.22 -25.99 2.05
C LEU A 14 23.60 -26.28 3.52
N SER A 15 24.87 -26.09 3.92
CA SER A 15 25.29 -26.20 5.34
C SER A 15 24.58 -25.15 6.19
N TYR A 16 24.53 -23.90 5.73
CA TYR A 16 23.92 -22.78 6.45
C TYR A 16 22.40 -22.94 6.61
N GLU A 17 21.68 -23.23 5.52
CA GLU A 17 20.22 -23.42 5.52
C GLU A 17 19.77 -24.51 6.50
N LEU A 18 20.62 -25.51 6.73
CA LEU A 18 20.38 -26.59 7.68
C LEU A 18 20.82 -26.21 9.09
N PHE A 19 21.92 -25.47 9.25
CA PHE A 19 22.39 -24.93 10.54
C PHE A 19 21.34 -24.05 11.21
N ILE A 20 20.80 -23.04 10.50
CA ILE A 20 19.79 -22.12 11.07
C ILE A 20 18.53 -22.85 11.53
N ARG A 21 18.18 -23.96 10.85
CA ARG A 21 17.07 -24.87 11.19
C ARG A 21 17.40 -25.89 12.29
N GLY A 22 18.57 -25.81 12.92
CA GLY A 22 18.99 -26.66 14.03
C GLY A 22 19.61 -28.01 13.64
N PHE A 23 19.96 -28.21 12.36
CA PHE A 23 20.57 -29.45 11.89
C PHE A 23 22.09 -29.34 11.79
N LYS A 24 22.81 -30.21 12.52
CA LYS A 24 24.26 -30.39 12.36
C LYS A 24 24.52 -31.36 11.20
N VAL A 25 25.25 -30.90 10.19
CA VAL A 25 25.39 -31.61 8.89
C VAL A 25 26.84 -31.82 8.43
N GLN A 26 27.81 -31.75 9.35
CA GLN A 26 29.25 -31.88 9.06
C GLN A 26 29.61 -33.21 8.40
N ASN A 27 28.87 -34.30 8.68
CA ASN A 27 29.14 -35.63 8.14
C ASN A 27 28.21 -36.04 6.98
N LYS A 28 27.49 -35.09 6.36
CA LYS A 28 26.50 -35.38 5.30
C LYS A 28 26.99 -34.99 3.91
N ASN A 29 26.73 -35.84 2.93
CA ASN A 29 27.03 -35.52 1.52
C ASN A 29 26.04 -34.49 0.95
N VAL A 30 26.32 -33.97 -0.25
CA VAL A 30 25.52 -32.89 -0.87
C VAL A 30 24.07 -33.33 -1.08
N GLU A 31 23.81 -34.54 -1.58
CA GLU A 31 22.44 -34.97 -1.88
C GLU A 31 21.64 -35.29 -0.61
N GLU A 32 22.30 -35.76 0.46
CA GLU A 32 21.71 -35.86 1.79
C GLU A 32 21.32 -34.50 2.37
N LYS A 33 22.19 -33.49 2.24
CA LYS A 33 21.88 -32.10 2.63
C LYS A 33 20.69 -31.58 1.83
N ARG A 34 20.69 -31.74 0.50
CA ARG A 34 19.57 -31.35 -0.37
C ARG A 34 18.27 -32.05 -0.02
N LYS A 35 18.27 -33.38 0.15
CA LYS A 35 17.09 -34.16 0.53
C LYS A 35 16.53 -33.70 1.88
N LEU A 36 17.39 -33.41 2.85
CA LEU A 36 16.98 -32.93 4.16
C LEU A 36 16.39 -31.51 4.08
N LEU A 37 17.01 -30.60 3.33
CA LEU A 37 16.52 -29.23 3.13
C LEU A 37 15.18 -29.20 2.39
N ARG A 38 15.04 -29.93 1.26
CA ARG A 38 13.75 -30.11 0.56
C ARG A 38 12.67 -30.61 1.53
N GLY A 39 13.02 -31.58 2.39
CA GLY A 39 12.11 -32.13 3.40
C GLY A 39 11.67 -31.15 4.49
N GLN A 40 12.48 -30.14 4.82
CA GLN A 40 12.06 -29.06 5.72
C GLN A 40 11.22 -28.01 4.99
N LEU A 41 11.67 -27.50 3.84
CA LEU A 41 10.93 -26.52 3.02
C LEU A 41 9.48 -26.99 2.70
N SER A 42 9.27 -28.28 2.46
CA SER A 42 7.93 -28.86 2.27
C SER A 42 7.04 -28.82 3.52
N LYS A 43 7.62 -28.97 4.72
CA LYS A 43 6.89 -28.86 6.00
C LYS A 43 6.60 -27.39 6.34
N GLU A 44 7.56 -26.53 6.06
CA GLU A 44 7.48 -25.06 6.20
C GLU A 44 6.39 -24.44 5.34
N THR A 45 6.10 -25.05 4.17
CA THR A 45 4.98 -24.65 3.31
C THR A 45 3.61 -25.00 3.94
N THR A 46 3.57 -25.96 4.87
CA THR A 46 2.33 -26.48 5.48
C THR A 46 2.08 -25.93 6.90
N SER A 47 3.14 -25.51 7.63
CA SER A 47 3.06 -25.03 9.01
C SER A 47 3.59 -23.60 9.13
N SER A 48 2.80 -22.71 9.72
CA SER A 48 3.18 -21.30 9.91
C SER A 48 4.28 -21.10 10.95
N ALA A 49 5.10 -20.07 10.75
CA ALA A 49 6.16 -19.55 11.62
C ALA A 49 7.28 -20.56 11.97
N ILE A 50 8.38 -20.49 11.21
CA ILE A 50 9.65 -21.09 11.62
C ILE A 50 10.36 -20.10 12.54
N ASP A 51 10.72 -20.57 13.73
CA ASP A 51 11.58 -19.84 14.64
C ASP A 51 13.05 -20.08 14.27
N PHE A 52 13.64 -19.16 13.52
CA PHE A 52 15.06 -19.18 13.15
C PHE A 52 15.99 -18.70 14.28
N THR A 53 15.46 -18.15 15.38
CA THR A 53 16.28 -17.53 16.45
C THR A 53 17.12 -18.54 17.26
N LYS A 54 16.87 -19.84 17.08
CA LYS A 54 17.52 -20.93 17.83
C LYS A 54 19.00 -21.13 17.53
N ASN A 55 19.50 -20.65 16.38
CA ASN A 55 20.90 -20.80 15.99
C ASN A 55 21.45 -19.46 15.54
N VAL A 56 21.86 -18.66 16.53
CA VAL A 56 22.47 -17.35 16.30
C VAL A 56 23.78 -17.53 15.51
N VAL A 57 23.92 -16.73 14.46
CA VAL A 57 25.09 -16.69 13.58
C VAL A 57 26.15 -15.78 14.21
N ASP A 58 27.39 -16.22 14.20
CA ASP A 58 28.55 -15.48 14.72
C ASP A 58 29.06 -14.49 13.64
N PRO A 59 28.95 -13.17 13.85
CA PRO A 59 29.27 -12.18 12.81
C PRO A 59 30.72 -12.24 12.32
N ASP A 60 31.68 -12.47 13.22
CA ASP A 60 33.11 -12.52 12.88
C ASP A 60 33.43 -13.71 11.96
N LYS A 61 32.63 -14.78 12.03
CA LYS A 61 32.76 -15.97 11.17
C LYS A 61 31.95 -15.88 9.89
N GLU A 62 30.81 -15.19 9.92
CA GLU A 62 29.89 -15.13 8.77
C GLU A 62 30.24 -14.04 7.76
N LEU A 63 30.72 -12.87 8.19
CA LEU A 63 31.08 -11.77 7.28
C LEU A 63 32.11 -12.18 6.21
N PRO A 64 33.18 -12.95 6.51
CA PRO A 64 34.10 -13.46 5.48
C PRO A 64 33.44 -14.45 4.50
N VAL A 65 32.46 -15.23 4.97
CA VAL A 65 31.71 -16.20 4.13
C VAL A 65 30.77 -15.46 3.18
N ILE A 66 30.06 -14.44 3.67
CA ILE A 66 29.22 -13.54 2.87
C ILE A 66 30.06 -12.83 1.80
N GLN A 67 31.21 -12.27 2.18
CA GLN A 67 32.12 -11.62 1.24
C GLN A 67 32.62 -12.59 0.15
N ALA A 68 32.91 -13.84 0.50
CA ALA A 68 33.33 -14.86 -0.45
C ALA A 68 32.20 -15.25 -1.43
N ILE A 69 30.94 -15.37 -0.96
CA ILE A 69 29.78 -15.65 -1.81
C ILE A 69 29.49 -14.45 -2.73
N LEU A 70 29.54 -13.23 -2.20
CA LEU A 70 29.33 -12.00 -2.99
C LEU A 70 30.37 -11.89 -4.10
N LYS A 71 31.66 -12.11 -3.81
CA LYS A 71 32.74 -12.12 -4.81
C LYS A 71 32.56 -13.21 -5.87
N ASP A 72 32.07 -14.38 -5.48
CA ASP A 72 31.78 -15.49 -6.39
C ASP A 72 30.56 -15.19 -7.29
N LEU A 73 29.51 -14.56 -6.75
CA LEU A 73 28.39 -14.03 -7.53
C LEU A 73 28.83 -12.91 -8.49
N GLN A 74 29.71 -12.00 -8.05
CA GLN A 74 30.30 -10.95 -8.90
C GLN A 74 31.09 -11.54 -10.07
N ASN A 75 31.82 -12.65 -9.86
CA ASN A 75 32.51 -13.34 -10.94
C ASN A 75 31.53 -13.99 -11.92
N ILE A 76 30.46 -14.64 -11.43
CA ILE A 76 29.41 -15.23 -12.26
C ILE A 76 28.75 -14.14 -13.12
N ALA A 77 28.29 -13.04 -12.51
CA ALA A 77 27.65 -11.91 -13.20
C ALA A 77 28.55 -11.25 -14.25
N LYS A 78 29.88 -11.23 -14.05
CA LYS A 78 30.86 -10.76 -15.04
C LYS A 78 30.98 -11.69 -16.25
N THR A 79 30.90 -13.01 -16.03
CA THR A 79 30.90 -14.01 -17.10
C THR A 79 29.56 -14.15 -17.82
N MET A 80 28.47 -13.64 -17.23
CA MET A 80 27.15 -13.68 -17.83
C MET A 80 26.95 -12.58 -18.88
N ASP A 81 26.23 -12.94 -19.94
CA ASP A 81 25.91 -12.15 -21.12
C ASP A 81 24.53 -12.56 -21.68
N ALA A 82 24.12 -11.99 -22.82
CA ALA A 82 22.87 -12.32 -23.47
C ALA A 82 22.81 -13.74 -24.10
N GLN A 83 23.92 -14.49 -24.12
CA GLN A 83 23.99 -15.88 -24.61
C GLN A 83 23.96 -16.91 -23.47
N SER A 84 24.05 -16.44 -22.22
CA SER A 84 24.02 -17.29 -21.02
C SER A 84 22.68 -18.03 -20.89
N THR A 85 22.70 -19.25 -20.36
CA THR A 85 21.48 -20.09 -20.39
C THR A 85 20.50 -19.67 -19.30
N LYS A 86 19.19 -19.95 -19.51
CA LYS A 86 18.17 -19.73 -18.47
C LYS A 86 18.45 -20.51 -17.17
N ALA A 87 19.25 -21.58 -17.22
CA ALA A 87 19.73 -22.28 -16.04
C ALA A 87 20.81 -21.49 -15.28
N ASP A 88 21.68 -20.74 -15.97
CA ASP A 88 22.69 -19.88 -15.35
C ASP A 88 22.04 -18.67 -14.65
N PHE A 89 21.07 -18.03 -15.30
CA PHE A 89 20.24 -16.97 -14.69
C PHE A 89 19.46 -17.48 -13.47
N ALA A 90 18.80 -18.64 -13.58
CA ALA A 90 18.11 -19.27 -12.45
C ALA A 90 19.08 -19.56 -11.28
N ARG A 91 20.26 -20.11 -11.58
CA ARG A 91 21.27 -20.45 -10.57
C ARG A 91 21.85 -19.20 -9.89
N PHE A 92 22.13 -18.14 -10.63
CA PHE A 92 22.54 -16.86 -10.08
C PHE A 92 21.44 -16.33 -9.13
N LYS A 93 20.20 -16.25 -9.61
CA LYS A 93 19.05 -15.74 -8.86
C LYS A 93 18.80 -16.52 -7.57
N THR A 94 18.82 -17.86 -7.61
CA THR A 94 18.67 -18.71 -6.43
C THR A 94 19.74 -18.41 -5.37
N ARG A 95 20.99 -18.18 -5.78
CA ARG A 95 22.11 -17.91 -4.87
C ARG A 95 22.15 -16.47 -4.37
N SER A 96 21.73 -15.49 -5.18
CA SER A 96 21.52 -14.11 -4.73
C SER A 96 20.41 -14.03 -3.68
N THR A 97 19.26 -14.71 -3.89
CA THR A 97 18.18 -14.80 -2.89
C THR A 97 18.62 -15.50 -1.60
N HIS A 98 19.53 -16.48 -1.68
CA HIS A 98 20.13 -17.09 -0.49
C HIS A 98 21.02 -16.11 0.27
N LEU A 99 21.86 -15.34 -0.43
CA LEU A 99 22.75 -14.35 0.19
C LEU A 99 21.97 -13.19 0.84
N ASP A 100 20.91 -12.72 0.18
CA ASP A 100 19.99 -11.70 0.69
C ASP A 100 19.39 -12.12 2.04
N PHE A 101 18.82 -13.34 2.10
CA PHE A 101 18.32 -13.91 3.35
C PHE A 101 19.41 -14.07 4.44
N ARG A 102 20.67 -14.39 4.07
CA ARG A 102 21.78 -14.41 5.05
C ARG A 102 22.06 -13.03 5.64
N LEU A 103 21.95 -11.96 4.84
CA LEU A 103 22.13 -10.57 5.26
C LEU A 103 20.97 -10.07 6.14
N GLU A 104 19.76 -10.62 5.97
CA GLU A 104 18.61 -10.36 6.87
C GLU A 104 18.70 -11.12 8.21
N ASN A 105 19.35 -12.29 8.24
CA ASN A 105 19.32 -13.21 9.39
C ASN A 105 20.49 -13.03 10.38
N PHE A 106 20.91 -11.79 10.60
CA PHE A 106 21.82 -11.42 11.70
C PHE A 106 21.03 -11.08 12.97
N PRO A 107 21.60 -11.26 14.18
CA PRO A 107 20.90 -10.91 15.41
C PRO A 107 20.85 -9.39 15.61
N ASP A 108 19.74 -8.87 16.15
CA ASP A 108 19.48 -7.42 16.31
C ASP A 108 20.54 -6.66 17.12
N ASN A 109 21.31 -7.37 17.95
CA ASN A 109 22.30 -6.83 18.87
C ASN A 109 23.74 -6.75 18.31
N VAL A 110 23.94 -6.88 16.99
CA VAL A 110 25.26 -6.67 16.37
C VAL A 110 25.74 -5.21 16.49
N ASP A 111 27.07 -5.05 16.53
CA ASP A 111 27.74 -3.75 16.53
C ASP A 111 27.34 -2.89 15.31
N GLU A 112 27.32 -1.57 15.49
CA GLU A 112 26.93 -0.64 14.41
C GLU A 112 27.84 -0.73 13.18
N LYS A 113 29.13 -1.02 13.38
CA LYS A 113 30.09 -1.28 12.30
C LYS A 113 29.74 -2.53 11.49
N VAL A 114 29.17 -3.56 12.13
CA VAL A 114 28.72 -4.79 11.46
C VAL A 114 27.47 -4.48 10.64
N LYS A 115 26.55 -3.66 11.14
CA LYS A 115 25.38 -3.19 10.37
C LYS A 115 25.78 -2.40 9.13
N GLU A 116 26.73 -1.47 9.26
CA GLU A 116 27.26 -0.71 8.13
C GLU A 116 27.85 -1.63 7.03
N VAL A 117 28.62 -2.66 7.43
CA VAL A 117 29.16 -3.67 6.49
C VAL A 117 28.04 -4.51 5.84
N ILE A 118 27.01 -4.89 6.60
CA ILE A 118 25.85 -5.63 6.08
C ILE A 118 25.08 -4.79 5.05
N GLU A 119 24.81 -3.51 5.34
CA GLU A 119 24.12 -2.61 4.39
C GLU A 119 24.94 -2.39 3.12
N ASN A 120 26.27 -2.25 3.22
CA ASN A 120 27.14 -2.18 2.05
C ASN A 120 27.03 -3.46 1.18
N TYR A 121 27.01 -4.65 1.79
CA TYR A 121 26.82 -5.91 1.06
C TYR A 121 25.42 -6.06 0.45
N LYS A 122 24.36 -5.51 1.09
CA LYS A 122 23.02 -5.44 0.49
C LYS A 122 23.01 -4.54 -0.74
N MET A 123 23.67 -3.39 -0.70
CA MET A 123 23.77 -2.47 -1.84
C MET A 123 24.57 -3.10 -2.99
N ASP A 124 25.71 -3.73 -2.71
CA ASP A 124 26.49 -4.48 -3.71
C ASP A 124 25.66 -5.59 -4.37
N LEU A 125 24.90 -6.36 -3.58
CA LEU A 125 24.03 -7.44 -4.08
C LEU A 125 22.86 -6.92 -4.91
N LEU A 126 22.27 -5.78 -4.52
CA LEU A 126 21.18 -5.11 -5.22
C LEU A 126 21.65 -4.62 -6.60
N MET A 127 22.79 -3.91 -6.65
CA MET A 127 23.41 -3.46 -7.91
C MET A 127 23.71 -4.65 -8.82
N LEU A 128 24.36 -5.69 -8.28
CA LEU A 128 24.74 -6.88 -9.05
C LEU A 128 23.53 -7.65 -9.60
N THR A 129 22.43 -7.69 -8.85
CA THR A 129 21.19 -8.32 -9.30
C THR A 129 20.50 -7.48 -10.38
N GLY A 130 20.59 -6.15 -10.31
CA GLY A 130 20.16 -5.25 -11.39
C GLY A 130 20.91 -5.52 -12.69
N ASP A 131 22.24 -5.51 -12.66
CA ASP A 131 23.10 -5.76 -13.83
C ASP A 131 22.79 -7.09 -14.53
N VAL A 132 22.46 -8.14 -13.77
CA VAL A 132 22.13 -9.46 -14.33
C VAL A 132 20.70 -9.52 -14.88
N LEU A 133 19.75 -8.79 -14.30
CA LEU A 133 18.39 -8.70 -14.85
C LEU A 133 18.36 -7.99 -16.21
N GLU A 134 19.13 -6.90 -16.38
CA GLU A 134 19.25 -6.22 -17.68
C GLU A 134 19.85 -7.13 -18.77
N LYS A 135 20.77 -8.04 -18.39
CA LYS A 135 21.32 -9.09 -19.27
C LYS A 135 20.33 -10.21 -19.59
N GLU A 136 19.43 -10.54 -18.65
CA GLU A 136 18.36 -11.52 -18.86
C GLU A 136 17.31 -10.97 -19.86
N GLU A 137 16.87 -9.73 -19.67
CA GLU A 137 15.88 -9.07 -20.54
C GLU A 137 16.40 -8.82 -21.97
N THR A 138 17.70 -8.55 -22.13
CA THR A 138 18.32 -8.41 -23.47
C THR A 138 18.52 -9.75 -24.19
N SER A 139 18.58 -10.88 -23.46
CA SER A 139 18.60 -12.22 -24.05
C SER A 139 17.25 -12.60 -24.66
N ASP A 140 16.16 -12.39 -23.92
CA ASP A 140 14.79 -12.73 -24.39
C ASP A 140 14.31 -11.89 -25.59
N ASN A 141 14.97 -10.77 -25.88
CA ASN A 141 14.63 -9.88 -27.00
C ASN A 141 15.44 -10.15 -28.28
N MET A 142 16.37 -11.13 -28.29
CA MET A 142 17.21 -11.47 -29.45
C MET A 142 16.99 -12.91 -29.90
N SER A 143 15.81 -13.18 -30.47
CA SER A 143 15.47 -14.47 -31.09
C SER A 143 14.59 -14.26 -32.33
N ILE A 144 14.84 -15.08 -33.39
CA ILE A 144 14.31 -15.00 -34.78
C ILE A 144 15.19 -14.07 -35.66
N PRO A 145 15.79 -14.56 -36.78
CA PRO A 145 15.15 -15.45 -37.76
C PRO A 145 15.76 -16.85 -38.01
N SER A 146 14.92 -17.65 -38.67
CA SER A 146 15.00 -19.06 -39.05
C SER A 146 16.23 -19.53 -39.85
N THR A 147 16.57 -20.82 -39.73
CA THR A 147 16.55 -21.80 -40.85
C THR A 147 16.49 -23.24 -40.32
N SER A 148 16.00 -24.16 -41.17
CA SER A 148 15.87 -25.60 -40.92
C SER A 148 17.19 -26.38 -41.01
N ASP A 149 17.30 -27.54 -40.33
CA ASP A 149 17.41 -28.84 -41.03
C ASP A 149 17.35 -30.06 -40.08
N THR A 150 17.18 -31.24 -40.69
CA THR A 150 16.79 -32.54 -40.13
C THR A 150 17.92 -33.35 -39.45
N THR A 151 17.60 -34.29 -38.53
CA THR A 151 18.02 -35.73 -38.54
C THR A 151 17.45 -36.57 -37.35
N SER A 152 16.39 -37.34 -37.64
CA SER A 152 16.02 -38.73 -37.22
C SER A 152 16.47 -39.44 -35.90
N VAL A 153 15.47 -39.84 -35.07
CA VAL A 153 15.25 -41.09 -34.24
C VAL A 153 16.30 -41.62 -33.21
N PRO A 154 15.95 -42.53 -32.23
CA PRO A 154 14.70 -43.29 -32.00
C PRO A 154 14.05 -43.21 -30.59
N VAL A 155 12.91 -43.91 -30.47
CA VAL A 155 11.89 -43.93 -29.39
C VAL A 155 12.11 -45.03 -28.34
N ALA A 156 11.88 -44.73 -27.05
CA ALA A 156 11.51 -45.68 -25.98
C ALA A 156 10.82 -44.92 -24.80
N PRO A 157 10.12 -45.58 -23.84
CA PRO A 157 8.68 -45.38 -23.74
C PRO A 157 8.18 -44.40 -22.66
N ILE A 158 6.98 -43.92 -22.96
CA ILE A 158 6.03 -43.15 -22.14
C ILE A 158 6.00 -43.60 -20.67
N SER A 159 6.24 -42.66 -19.75
CA SER A 159 5.78 -42.76 -18.36
C SER A 159 5.07 -41.47 -17.99
N SER A 160 3.74 -41.50 -18.03
CA SER A 160 2.88 -40.35 -17.84
C SER A 160 2.76 -39.98 -16.36
N VAL A 161 3.73 -39.23 -15.84
CA VAL A 161 3.57 -38.51 -14.59
C VAL A 161 3.17 -37.07 -14.95
N SER A 162 1.93 -36.68 -14.61
CA SER A 162 1.50 -35.29 -14.80
C SER A 162 2.49 -34.37 -14.09
N ALA A 163 3.14 -33.49 -14.84
CA ALA A 163 3.97 -32.46 -14.25
C ALA A 163 3.12 -31.65 -13.26
N PRO A 164 3.59 -31.42 -12.02
CA PRO A 164 2.89 -30.52 -11.13
C PRO A 164 2.82 -29.16 -11.83
N ILE A 165 1.62 -28.60 -11.92
CA ILE A 165 1.42 -27.24 -12.43
C ILE A 165 2.08 -26.30 -11.42
N ILE A 166 3.36 -26.00 -11.64
CA ILE A 166 4.07 -24.97 -10.90
C ILE A 166 3.42 -23.66 -11.32
N GLN A 167 2.49 -23.17 -10.50
CA GLN A 167 2.09 -21.76 -10.54
C GLN A 167 3.29 -20.93 -10.10
N VAL A 168 4.18 -20.66 -11.05
CA VAL A 168 5.16 -19.58 -10.95
C VAL A 168 4.34 -18.32 -10.80
N SER A 169 4.18 -17.83 -9.57
CA SER A 169 3.65 -16.50 -9.36
C SER A 169 4.68 -15.54 -9.93
N THR A 170 4.42 -15.08 -11.16
CA THR A 170 5.17 -14.00 -11.79
C THR A 170 5.28 -12.84 -10.80
N PRO A 171 6.43 -12.13 -10.73
CA PRO A 171 6.52 -10.92 -9.92
C PRO A 171 5.39 -9.99 -10.36
N VAL A 172 4.46 -9.70 -9.43
CA VAL A 172 3.20 -9.02 -9.78
C VAL A 172 3.55 -7.60 -10.20
N ARG A 173 3.29 -7.29 -11.47
CA ARG A 173 3.61 -5.99 -12.05
C ARG A 173 2.63 -4.95 -11.51
N VAL A 174 3.04 -3.69 -11.49
CA VAL A 174 2.16 -2.59 -11.08
C VAL A 174 0.96 -2.46 -12.03
N SER A 175 1.11 -2.82 -13.30
CA SER A 175 0.03 -3.00 -14.28
C SER A 175 -1.03 -4.03 -13.84
N ASP A 176 -0.63 -5.12 -13.16
CA ASP A 176 -1.52 -6.21 -12.74
C ASP A 176 -2.41 -5.81 -11.55
N LEU A 177 -2.17 -4.63 -10.96
CA LEU A 177 -3.03 -4.08 -9.91
C LEU A 177 -4.41 -3.66 -10.45
N ASN A 178 -4.51 -3.33 -11.75
CA ASN A 178 -5.71 -2.80 -12.39
C ASN A 178 -6.33 -1.61 -11.63
N ILE A 179 -5.48 -0.75 -11.05
CA ILE A 179 -5.86 0.48 -10.36
C ILE A 179 -5.29 1.65 -11.15
N LYS A 180 -6.16 2.57 -11.58
CA LYS A 180 -5.78 3.79 -12.28
C LYS A 180 -6.43 5.03 -11.68
N PHE A 181 -5.75 6.16 -11.81
CA PHE A 181 -6.26 7.50 -11.51
C PHE A 181 -6.34 8.32 -12.78
N ASN A 182 -7.51 8.90 -13.06
CA ASN A 182 -7.81 9.70 -14.25
C ASN A 182 -7.58 11.22 -14.06
N GLY A 183 -7.38 11.68 -12.82
CA GLY A 183 -7.35 13.10 -12.44
C GLY A 183 -8.58 13.60 -11.69
N GLU A 184 -9.56 12.75 -11.34
CA GLU A 184 -10.73 13.19 -10.57
C GLU A 184 -10.40 13.40 -9.08
N SER A 185 -10.40 14.66 -8.64
CA SER A 185 -10.12 15.08 -7.26
C SER A 185 -10.75 14.21 -6.17
N LYS A 186 -12.06 13.91 -6.28
CA LYS A 186 -12.81 13.13 -5.29
C LYS A 186 -12.35 11.66 -5.21
N ALA A 187 -11.81 11.11 -6.30
CA ALA A 187 -11.35 9.74 -6.37
C ALA A 187 -9.93 9.56 -5.80
N LEU A 188 -9.12 10.64 -5.71
CA LEU A 188 -7.71 10.55 -5.32
C LEU A 188 -7.49 9.88 -3.95
N PRO A 189 -8.20 10.23 -2.86
CA PRO A 189 -7.95 9.60 -1.56
C PRO A 189 -8.18 8.07 -1.59
N THR A 190 -9.26 7.63 -2.23
CA THR A 190 -9.60 6.21 -2.39
C THR A 190 -8.66 5.48 -3.33
N PHE A 191 -8.12 6.15 -4.36
CA PHE A 191 -7.06 5.60 -5.20
C PHE A 191 -5.76 5.36 -4.40
N LEU A 192 -5.35 6.32 -3.57
CA LEU A 192 -4.15 6.19 -2.73
C LEU A 192 -4.29 5.08 -1.69
N GLU A 193 -5.47 4.92 -1.09
CA GLU A 193 -5.80 3.78 -0.20
C GLU A 193 -5.68 2.45 -0.97
N LYS A 194 -6.37 2.32 -2.12
CA LYS A 194 -6.35 1.11 -2.94
C LYS A 194 -4.94 0.70 -3.38
N ILE A 195 -4.08 1.64 -3.77
CA ILE A 195 -2.67 1.34 -4.10
C ILE A 195 -1.92 0.88 -2.87
N ARG A 196 -1.99 1.62 -1.76
CA ARG A 196 -1.27 1.29 -0.53
C ARG A 196 -1.60 -0.13 -0.06
N ASP A 197 -2.87 -0.48 -0.04
CA ASP A 197 -3.33 -1.78 0.42
C ASP A 197 -3.00 -2.89 -0.60
N SER A 198 -3.13 -2.61 -1.90
CA SER A 198 -2.78 -3.57 -2.96
C SER A 198 -1.29 -3.84 -3.11
N ALA A 199 -0.46 -2.83 -2.84
CA ALA A 199 0.99 -2.95 -2.79
C ALA A 199 1.43 -3.72 -1.55
N ARG A 200 0.89 -3.39 -0.37
CA ARG A 200 1.12 -4.13 0.88
C ARG A 200 0.69 -5.59 0.75
N SER A 201 -0.47 -5.89 0.17
CA SER A 201 -0.96 -7.26 0.02
C SER A 201 -0.14 -8.12 -0.95
N ARG A 202 0.74 -7.48 -1.76
CA ARG A 202 1.60 -8.13 -2.76
C ARG A 202 3.10 -7.93 -2.48
N ASN A 203 3.45 -7.27 -1.39
CA ASN A 203 4.82 -6.85 -1.04
C ASN A 203 5.55 -6.06 -2.14
N ILE A 204 4.83 -5.16 -2.82
CA ILE A 204 5.42 -4.23 -3.80
C ILE A 204 6.02 -3.04 -3.04
N SER A 205 7.33 -2.79 -3.21
CA SER A 205 8.01 -1.67 -2.58
C SER A 205 7.59 -0.31 -3.18
N GLN A 206 7.86 0.77 -2.45
CA GLN A 206 7.62 2.13 -2.96
C GLN A 206 8.46 2.43 -4.20
N ASP A 207 9.66 1.87 -4.31
CA ASP A 207 10.55 2.05 -5.47
C ASP A 207 10.00 1.37 -6.72
N VAL A 208 9.41 0.17 -6.58
CA VAL A 208 8.75 -0.52 -7.69
C VAL A 208 7.48 0.22 -8.11
N LEU A 209 6.67 0.70 -7.15
CA LEU A 209 5.53 1.58 -7.44
C LEU A 209 5.97 2.85 -8.17
N PHE A 210 7.10 3.45 -7.79
CA PHE A 210 7.61 4.68 -8.38
C PHE A 210 8.17 4.47 -9.79
N ARG A 211 9.01 3.45 -10.01
CA ARG A 211 9.55 3.09 -11.33
C ARG A 211 8.44 2.77 -12.34
N SER A 212 7.34 2.17 -11.89
CA SER A 212 6.17 1.85 -12.72
C SER A 212 5.01 2.83 -12.55
N ALA A 213 5.21 4.02 -11.96
CA ALA A 213 4.13 4.93 -11.59
C ALA A 213 3.28 5.40 -12.79
N PHE A 214 3.85 5.40 -14.00
CA PHE A 214 3.14 5.72 -15.24
C PHE A 214 1.89 4.84 -15.44
N ASP A 215 1.96 3.55 -15.10
CA ASP A 215 0.87 2.58 -15.32
C ASP A 215 -0.36 2.85 -14.43
N LEU A 216 -0.15 3.57 -13.32
CA LEU A 216 -1.17 3.95 -12.35
C LEU A 216 -1.99 5.18 -12.77
N PHE A 217 -1.61 5.85 -13.86
CA PHE A 217 -2.25 7.08 -14.31
C PHE A 217 -2.93 6.91 -15.67
N ASP A 218 -4.06 7.61 -15.84
CA ASP A 218 -4.79 7.73 -17.09
C ASP A 218 -5.25 9.18 -17.31
N GLY A 219 -5.76 9.49 -18.50
CA GLY A 219 -6.34 10.80 -18.83
C GLY A 219 -5.49 12.00 -18.39
N ASN A 220 -6.11 12.92 -17.64
CA ASN A 220 -5.47 14.17 -17.19
C ASN A 220 -4.32 13.92 -16.21
N ALA A 221 -4.43 12.90 -15.34
CA ALA A 221 -3.35 12.53 -14.44
C ALA A 221 -2.13 11.99 -15.19
N ALA A 222 -2.32 11.24 -16.28
CA ALA A 222 -1.20 10.79 -17.10
C ALA A 222 -0.53 11.93 -17.89
N ILE A 223 -1.26 13.00 -18.23
CA ILE A 223 -0.68 14.22 -18.82
C ILE A 223 0.15 14.96 -17.77
N TRP A 224 -0.42 15.18 -16.58
CA TRP A 224 0.27 15.80 -15.44
C TRP A 224 1.53 15.02 -15.03
N TYR A 225 1.46 13.70 -14.90
CA TYR A 225 2.62 12.89 -14.50
C TYR A 225 3.78 13.04 -15.50
N ARG A 226 3.49 13.12 -16.81
CA ARG A 226 4.52 13.36 -17.83
C ARG A 226 5.24 14.71 -17.69
N SER A 227 4.64 15.73 -17.07
CA SER A 227 5.32 17.01 -16.82
C SER A 227 6.19 17.01 -15.55
N VAL A 228 5.83 16.23 -14.53
CA VAL A 228 6.55 16.18 -13.24
C VAL A 228 7.50 14.98 -13.07
N ARG A 229 7.42 13.94 -13.91
CA ARG A 229 8.24 12.70 -13.80
C ARG A 229 9.75 12.89 -13.73
N ASN A 230 10.28 14.02 -14.22
CA ASN A 230 11.71 14.32 -14.21
C ASN A 230 12.12 15.24 -13.04
N THR A 231 11.16 15.66 -12.19
CA THR A 231 11.38 16.55 -11.04
C THR A 231 11.12 15.87 -9.70
N VAL A 232 10.59 14.65 -9.70
CA VAL A 232 10.38 13.80 -8.51
C VAL A 232 11.37 12.64 -8.53
N ASN A 233 11.86 12.25 -7.36
CA ASN A 233 12.85 11.17 -7.20
C ASN A 233 12.36 10.04 -6.28
N SER A 234 11.22 10.23 -5.60
CA SER A 234 10.65 9.24 -4.69
C SER A 234 9.13 9.12 -4.83
N TRP A 235 8.60 7.98 -4.40
CA TRP A 235 7.15 7.77 -4.30
C TRP A 235 6.47 8.82 -3.42
N ASN A 236 7.10 9.21 -2.31
CA ASN A 236 6.52 10.15 -1.36
C ASN A 236 6.47 11.58 -1.94
N GLU A 237 7.50 12.04 -2.64
CA GLU A 237 7.45 13.30 -3.41
C GLU A 237 6.34 13.29 -4.46
N LEU A 238 6.21 12.19 -5.22
CA LEU A 238 5.16 12.03 -6.21
C LEU A 238 3.76 12.12 -5.57
N ILE A 239 3.53 11.46 -4.44
CA ILE A 239 2.26 11.55 -3.71
C ILE A 239 2.00 12.97 -3.18
N THR A 240 3.02 13.67 -2.70
CA THR A 240 2.89 15.07 -2.27
C THR A 240 2.47 15.97 -3.42
N LEU A 241 3.16 15.94 -4.57
CA LEU A 241 2.76 16.74 -5.73
C LEU A 241 1.38 16.33 -6.27
N LEU A 242 1.05 15.03 -6.25
CA LEU A 242 -0.26 14.54 -6.69
C LEU A 242 -1.40 15.06 -5.81
N LYS A 243 -1.19 15.14 -4.49
CA LYS A 243 -2.12 15.80 -3.57
C LYS A 243 -2.26 17.28 -3.91
N THR A 244 -1.15 18.02 -4.03
CA THR A 244 -1.16 19.46 -4.33
C THR A 244 -1.82 19.79 -5.68
N ALA A 245 -1.70 18.90 -6.67
CA ALA A 245 -2.26 19.13 -8.00
C ALA A 245 -3.76 18.79 -8.13
N PHE A 246 -4.26 17.83 -7.35
CA PHE A 246 -5.61 17.27 -7.52
C PHE A 246 -6.54 17.38 -6.31
N LEU A 247 -6.07 17.80 -5.13
CA LEU A 247 -6.95 18.11 -4.00
C LEU A 247 -7.23 19.63 -3.91
N PRO A 248 -8.41 20.04 -3.42
CA PRO A 248 -8.64 21.42 -3.02
C PRO A 248 -7.62 21.87 -1.96
N PRO A 249 -7.20 23.15 -1.92
CA PRO A 249 -6.32 23.67 -0.88
C PRO A 249 -6.84 23.35 0.54
N ASP A 250 -8.15 23.53 0.74
CA ASP A 250 -8.82 23.35 2.04
C ASP A 250 -9.21 21.87 2.29
N TYR A 251 -8.68 20.90 1.54
CA TYR A 251 -9.09 19.49 1.65
C TYR A 251 -8.94 18.93 3.06
N ASN A 252 -7.83 19.24 3.74
CA ASN A 252 -7.54 18.71 5.07
C ASN A 252 -8.52 19.26 6.12
N ASP A 253 -8.87 20.54 6.03
CA ASP A 253 -9.83 21.19 6.94
C ASP A 253 -11.25 20.68 6.72
N ASN A 254 -11.70 20.59 5.45
CA ASN A 254 -12.99 20.00 5.09
C ASN A 254 -13.09 18.54 5.58
N LEU A 255 -12.04 17.73 5.38
CA LEU A 255 -11.99 16.36 5.88
C LEU A 255 -12.05 16.31 7.42
N PHE A 256 -11.40 17.26 8.11
CA PHE A 256 -11.43 17.31 9.57
C PHE A 256 -12.81 17.72 10.11
N ASP A 257 -13.55 18.57 9.40
CA ASP A 257 -14.94 18.92 9.73
C ASP A 257 -15.94 17.80 9.38
N ASP A 258 -15.71 17.07 8.28
CA ASP A 258 -16.42 15.80 7.99
C ASP A 258 -16.21 14.78 9.12
N ILE A 259 -14.98 14.65 9.63
CA ILE A 259 -14.65 13.80 10.78
C ILE A 259 -15.36 14.27 12.06
N LYS A 260 -15.37 15.57 12.35
CA LYS A 260 -16.07 16.13 13.53
C LYS A 260 -17.59 16.01 13.44
N SER A 261 -18.16 16.05 12.24
CA SER A 261 -19.61 15.99 12.03
C SER A 261 -20.15 14.56 11.86
N ARG A 262 -19.30 13.61 11.48
CA ARG A 262 -19.65 12.19 11.34
C ARG A 262 -20.07 11.56 12.68
N LYS A 263 -21.31 11.05 12.71
CA LYS A 263 -21.91 10.31 13.83
C LYS A 263 -22.07 8.81 13.51
N GLN A 264 -22.07 7.98 14.55
CA GLN A 264 -22.42 6.55 14.48
C GLN A 264 -23.89 6.39 14.08
N LYS A 265 -24.17 5.55 13.08
CA LYS A 265 -25.55 5.24 12.65
C LYS A 265 -26.19 4.18 13.55
N LYS A 266 -27.52 4.17 13.68
CA LYS A 266 -28.26 3.17 14.50
C LYS A 266 -28.04 1.71 14.05
N SER A 267 -27.70 1.51 12.77
CA SER A 267 -27.40 0.20 12.17
C SER A 267 -25.90 -0.13 12.12
N GLU A 268 -25.05 0.70 12.72
CA GLU A 268 -23.59 0.63 12.63
C GLU A 268 -23.02 0.33 14.01
N SER A 269 -22.39 -0.84 14.18
CA SER A 269 -21.75 -1.20 15.45
C SER A 269 -20.54 -0.32 15.74
N ILE A 270 -20.20 -0.15 17.01
CA ILE A 270 -19.08 0.68 17.44
C ILE A 270 -17.76 0.26 16.78
N THR A 271 -17.57 -1.05 16.55
CA THR A 271 -16.37 -1.59 15.89
C THR A 271 -16.26 -1.10 14.44
N ILE A 272 -17.35 -1.15 13.67
CA ILE A 272 -17.35 -0.66 12.28
C ILE A 272 -17.20 0.86 12.24
N TYR A 273 -17.93 1.58 13.09
CA TYR A 273 -17.82 3.03 13.22
C TYR A 273 -16.39 3.47 13.57
N SER A 274 -15.77 2.85 14.58
CA SER A 274 -14.40 3.18 14.99
C SER A 274 -13.39 2.88 13.89
N SER A 275 -13.55 1.79 13.14
CA SER A 275 -12.68 1.47 12.00
C SER A 275 -12.82 2.50 10.86
N ILE A 276 -14.03 2.96 10.57
CA ILE A 276 -14.25 4.03 9.57
C ILE A 276 -13.62 5.35 10.04
N MET A 277 -13.80 5.71 11.30
CA MET A 277 -13.20 6.92 11.87
C MET A 277 -11.66 6.85 11.88
N GLU A 278 -11.08 5.70 12.23
CA GLU A 278 -9.65 5.45 12.19
C GLU A 278 -9.06 5.56 10.78
N ASN A 279 -9.78 5.08 9.76
CA ASN A 279 -9.41 5.27 8.36
C ASN A 279 -9.47 6.75 7.94
N LEU A 280 -10.49 7.50 8.38
CA LEU A 280 -10.59 8.94 8.12
C LEU A 280 -9.45 9.72 8.81
N PHE A 281 -9.11 9.40 10.07
CA PHE A 281 -7.97 10.02 10.75
C PHE A 281 -6.63 9.78 10.02
N ARG A 282 -6.45 8.61 9.37
CA ARG A 282 -5.27 8.27 8.56
C ARG A 282 -5.20 8.97 7.18
N ARG A 283 -6.25 9.70 6.80
CA ARG A 283 -6.29 10.52 5.57
C ARG A 283 -5.94 11.99 5.79
N LEU A 284 -5.93 12.44 7.04
CA LEU A 284 -5.43 13.77 7.42
C LEU A 284 -3.92 13.84 7.18
N GLU A 285 -3.40 15.06 7.03
CA GLU A 285 -1.96 15.32 6.92
C GLU A 285 -1.24 15.07 8.25
N GLU A 286 -1.80 15.58 9.35
CA GLU A 286 -1.39 15.26 10.71
C GLU A 286 -2.38 14.27 11.34
N TYR A 287 -1.86 13.18 11.91
CA TYR A 287 -2.68 12.18 12.59
C TYR A 287 -3.05 12.66 14.01
N PRO A 288 -4.35 12.82 14.36
CA PRO A 288 -4.73 13.41 15.64
C PRO A 288 -4.30 12.59 16.85
N SER A 289 -3.91 13.29 17.92
CA SER A 289 -3.51 12.66 19.18
C SER A 289 -4.62 11.78 19.75
N GLU A 290 -4.26 10.80 20.57
CA GLU A 290 -5.23 9.85 21.11
C GLU A 290 -6.35 10.53 21.93
N ALA A 291 -6.01 11.54 22.74
CA ALA A 291 -6.99 12.34 23.46
C ALA A 291 -7.96 13.10 22.51
N GLN A 292 -7.48 13.60 21.37
CA GLN A 292 -8.34 14.21 20.35
C GLN A 292 -9.25 13.17 19.68
N ARG A 293 -8.72 12.01 19.29
CA ARG A 293 -9.50 10.91 18.68
C ARG A 293 -10.59 10.42 19.62
N VAL A 294 -10.27 10.16 20.89
CA VAL A 294 -11.25 9.82 21.94
C VAL A 294 -12.30 10.91 22.09
N LYS A 295 -11.91 12.19 22.18
CA LYS A 295 -12.82 13.32 22.36
C LYS A 295 -13.80 13.48 21.18
N ILE A 296 -13.35 13.24 19.95
CA ILE A 296 -14.20 13.25 18.75
C ILE A 296 -15.15 12.04 18.79
N LEU A 297 -14.63 10.83 18.97
CA LEU A 297 -15.42 9.60 19.00
C LEU A 297 -16.51 9.65 20.08
N ARG A 298 -16.15 9.98 21.33
CA ARG A 298 -17.07 10.05 22.48
C ARG A 298 -18.23 11.04 22.29
N LYS A 299 -18.03 12.11 21.51
CA LYS A 299 -19.11 13.06 21.17
C LYS A 299 -20.06 12.56 20.08
N ASN A 300 -19.61 11.59 19.28
CA ASN A 300 -20.25 11.19 18.03
C ASN A 300 -20.69 9.72 17.96
N ILE A 301 -20.45 8.92 19.01
CA ILE A 301 -21.13 7.62 19.20
C ILE A 301 -22.66 7.80 19.29
N LEU A 302 -23.40 6.69 19.23
CA LEU A 302 -24.86 6.72 19.37
C LEU A 302 -25.29 7.41 20.68
N VAL A 303 -26.33 8.26 20.55
CA VAL A 303 -26.86 9.11 21.63
C VAL A 303 -27.21 8.30 22.88
N ASP A 304 -27.72 7.08 22.69
CA ASP A 304 -28.10 6.17 23.77
C ASP A 304 -26.91 5.75 24.67
N TYR A 305 -25.68 5.82 24.16
CA TYR A 305 -24.46 5.50 24.91
C TYR A 305 -23.79 6.73 25.54
N ILE A 306 -24.05 7.94 25.03
CA ILE A 306 -23.38 9.17 25.49
C ILE A 306 -23.55 9.38 27.01
N PRO A 307 -24.74 9.25 27.63
CA PRO A 307 -24.90 9.37 29.07
C PRO A 307 -24.12 8.30 29.86
N LEU A 308 -24.05 7.08 29.33
CA LEU A 308 -23.41 5.93 29.99
C LEU A 308 -21.87 6.07 30.00
N VAL A 309 -21.30 6.72 28.99
CA VAL A 309 -19.87 7.06 28.93
C VAL A 309 -19.56 8.47 29.44
N ALA A 310 -20.55 9.24 29.89
CA ALA A 310 -20.35 10.63 30.31
C ALA A 310 -19.53 10.76 31.61
N LEU A 311 -19.60 9.76 32.48
CA LEU A 311 -18.97 9.74 33.81
C LEU A 311 -17.64 8.97 33.86
N GLN A 312 -17.14 8.49 32.73
CA GLN A 312 -15.92 7.70 32.63
C GLN A 312 -14.85 8.42 31.82
N ASP A 313 -13.60 8.21 32.22
CA ASP A 313 -12.43 8.67 31.46
C ASP A 313 -11.87 7.54 30.60
N PHE A 314 -11.44 7.91 29.40
CA PHE A 314 -10.96 7.00 28.38
C PHE A 314 -9.58 7.48 27.92
N PRO A 315 -8.48 6.90 28.43
CA PRO A 315 -7.14 7.34 28.02
C PRO A 315 -6.81 6.86 26.61
N THR A 316 -7.49 5.82 26.09
CA THR A 316 -7.29 5.27 24.74
C THR A 316 -8.60 5.07 23.98
N VAL A 317 -8.50 5.04 22.65
CA VAL A 317 -9.63 4.71 21.76
C VAL A 317 -10.12 3.28 22.02
N GLU A 318 -9.22 2.35 22.32
CA GLU A 318 -9.53 0.94 22.58
C GLU A 318 -10.42 0.76 23.82
N ILE A 319 -10.14 1.48 24.91
CA ILE A 319 -10.94 1.40 26.15
C ILE A 319 -12.35 1.98 25.92
N LEU A 320 -12.48 3.05 25.13
CA LEU A 320 -13.79 3.57 24.71
C LEU A 320 -14.57 2.54 23.87
N VAL A 321 -13.94 1.98 22.83
CA VAL A 321 -14.59 1.03 21.91
C VAL A 321 -14.99 -0.26 22.62
N SER A 322 -14.13 -0.83 23.45
CA SER A 322 -14.44 -2.04 24.24
C SER A 322 -15.56 -1.80 25.25
N THR A 323 -15.59 -0.62 25.90
CA THR A 323 -16.64 -0.23 26.84
C THR A 323 -17.99 -0.10 26.14
N VAL A 324 -18.06 0.65 25.03
CA VAL A 324 -19.30 0.81 24.25
C VAL A 324 -19.73 -0.51 23.60
N LYS A 325 -18.80 -1.37 23.18
CA LYS A 325 -19.11 -2.72 22.66
C LYS A 325 -19.77 -3.61 23.72
N ARG A 326 -19.34 -3.49 24.98
CA ARG A 326 -20.00 -4.13 26.12
C ARG A 326 -21.40 -3.54 26.36
N LEU A 327 -21.61 -2.24 26.16
CA LEU A 327 -22.95 -1.63 26.21
C LEU A 327 -23.85 -2.12 25.06
N GLU A 328 -23.34 -2.21 23.83
CA GLU A 328 -24.07 -2.78 22.68
C GLU A 328 -24.56 -4.20 22.97
N GLN A 329 -23.72 -5.04 23.57
CA GLN A 329 -24.05 -6.43 23.90
C GLN A 329 -25.06 -6.57 25.07
N ASN A 330 -25.00 -5.69 26.08
CA ASN A 330 -25.77 -5.86 27.31
C ASN A 330 -27.00 -4.94 27.43
N VAL A 331 -27.02 -3.79 26.74
CA VAL A 331 -28.06 -2.75 26.90
C VAL A 331 -29.09 -2.78 25.77
N LEU A 332 -28.68 -2.99 24.51
CA LEU A 332 -29.63 -3.04 23.39
C LEU A 332 -30.70 -4.14 23.51
N PRO A 333 -30.38 -5.39 23.92
CA PRO A 333 -31.40 -6.42 24.09
C PRO A 333 -32.43 -6.03 25.17
N LEU A 334 -31.99 -5.38 26.24
CA LEU A 334 -32.85 -4.96 27.36
C LEU A 334 -33.77 -3.80 26.98
N LEU A 335 -33.28 -2.84 26.18
CA LEU A 335 -34.10 -1.73 25.67
C LEU A 335 -35.12 -2.16 24.60
N GLN A 336 -34.83 -3.22 23.83
CA GLN A 336 -35.80 -3.82 22.92
C GLN A 336 -36.85 -4.65 23.68
N THR A 337 -36.42 -5.44 24.67
CA THR A 337 -37.32 -6.26 25.50
C THR A 337 -38.28 -5.40 26.35
N THR A 338 -37.80 -4.31 26.94
CA THR A 338 -38.65 -3.40 27.72
C THR A 338 -39.68 -2.66 26.88
N LYS A 339 -39.37 -2.32 25.60
CA LYS A 339 -40.38 -1.79 24.67
C LYS A 339 -41.41 -2.83 24.21
N GLY A 340 -41.09 -4.12 24.29
CA GLY A 340 -42.05 -5.22 24.06
C GLY A 340 -42.97 -5.49 25.27
N LEU A 341 -42.54 -5.15 26.48
CA LEU A 341 -43.31 -5.31 27.73
C LEU A 341 -44.11 -4.06 28.11
N ALA A 342 -43.67 -2.88 27.69
CA ALA A 342 -44.41 -1.62 27.86
C ALA A 342 -45.54 -1.49 26.81
N GLY A 343 -46.50 -2.41 26.86
CA GLY A 343 -47.76 -2.36 26.09
C GLY A 343 -48.73 -1.28 26.61
N ILE A 344 -48.25 -0.05 26.75
CA ILE A 344 -49.08 1.13 27.02
C ILE A 344 -49.08 1.97 25.74
N SER A 345 -50.21 1.97 25.05
CA SER A 345 -50.43 2.84 23.90
C SER A 345 -50.42 4.31 24.34
N LEU A 346 -49.67 5.13 23.61
CA LEU A 346 -49.76 6.59 23.60
C LEU A 346 -49.67 7.09 22.15
N GLU A 347 -50.61 6.62 21.32
CA GLU A 347 -51.39 7.51 20.46
C GLU A 347 -52.47 8.12 21.39
N ASP A 348 -52.78 9.42 21.41
CA ASP A 348 -52.68 10.49 20.40
C ASP A 348 -52.30 11.85 21.03
N THR A 349 -52.37 12.93 20.22
CA THR A 349 -52.05 14.35 20.47
C THR A 349 -50.56 14.71 20.28
N GLU A 350 -50.16 15.62 19.39
CA GLU A 350 -50.90 16.50 18.47
C GLU A 350 -50.10 16.72 17.16
N LYS A 351 -50.80 16.76 16.02
CA LYS A 351 -50.31 17.41 14.78
C LYS A 351 -51.01 18.76 14.65
N PRO A 352 -50.29 19.89 14.49
CA PRO A 352 -50.92 21.14 14.11
C PRO A 352 -51.03 21.23 12.58
N VAL A 353 -52.24 21.37 12.05
CA VAL A 353 -52.50 21.80 10.67
C VAL A 353 -53.63 22.84 10.65
N GLU A 354 -53.20 24.09 10.42
CA GLU A 354 -53.88 25.19 9.72
C GLU A 354 -55.30 25.71 10.06
N ASN A 355 -55.34 27.06 10.10
CA ASN A 355 -56.40 27.95 9.62
C ASN A 355 -57.77 28.02 10.32
N PHE A 356 -57.97 29.12 11.05
CA PHE A 356 -59.22 29.88 11.00
C PHE A 356 -58.93 31.39 10.92
N GLN A 357 -59.70 32.11 10.09
CA GLN A 357 -59.64 33.58 9.92
C GLN A 357 -60.90 34.25 10.52
N VAL A 358 -60.88 35.60 10.53
CA VAL A 358 -62.01 36.57 10.69
C VAL A 358 -62.61 36.62 12.11
N LEU A 359 -62.99 37.75 12.75
CA LEU A 359 -63.23 39.18 12.42
C LEU A 359 -62.47 40.09 13.43
N ASP A 360 -61.80 41.20 13.05
CA ASP A 360 -62.28 42.53 12.60
C ASP A 360 -62.49 43.57 13.74
N LYS A 361 -61.56 44.55 13.84
CA LYS A 361 -61.81 46.02 13.79
C LYS A 361 -60.65 46.88 14.32
N GLN A 362 -60.28 47.88 13.52
CA GLN A 362 -59.88 49.28 13.86
C GLN A 362 -58.74 49.48 14.91
N ASP A 363 -57.71 50.31 14.68
CA ASP A 363 -57.69 51.57 13.91
C ASP A 363 -56.39 51.87 13.13
N LYS A 364 -56.52 52.76 12.14
CA LYS A 364 -55.47 53.51 11.43
C LYS A 364 -55.12 54.80 12.26
N PRO A 365 -54.07 55.60 11.96
CA PRO A 365 -53.47 55.90 10.64
C PRO A 365 -51.91 56.03 10.70
N GLU A 366 -51.11 56.56 9.75
CA GLU A 366 -51.27 57.06 8.36
C GLU A 366 -49.90 57.06 7.62
N ASN A 367 -49.92 57.21 6.27
CA ASN A 367 -48.89 57.76 5.34
C ASN A 367 -47.38 57.44 5.55
N SER A 368 -46.58 57.14 4.51
CA SER A 368 -46.55 57.70 3.13
C SER A 368 -45.91 56.66 2.17
N LYS A 369 -46.47 56.33 0.99
CA LYS A 369 -46.17 56.90 -0.36
C LYS A 369 -44.68 57.27 -0.57
N ARG A 370 -44.01 57.00 -1.70
CA ARG A 370 -44.33 56.41 -3.03
C ARG A 370 -42.97 55.95 -3.62
N ALA A 371 -42.82 54.76 -4.21
CA ALA A 371 -43.05 54.42 -5.63
C ALA A 371 -42.09 55.05 -6.67
N GLY A 372 -41.37 54.17 -7.39
CA GLY A 372 -40.74 54.41 -8.70
C GLY A 372 -39.42 55.20 -8.72
N ASP A 373 -38.59 55.10 -9.76
CA ASP A 373 -38.47 54.08 -10.82
C ASP A 373 -37.17 54.34 -11.62
N ILE A 374 -36.68 53.36 -12.40
CA ILE A 374 -35.84 53.54 -13.62
C ILE A 374 -34.55 54.43 -13.51
N ASN A 375 -33.34 53.89 -13.77
CA ASN A 375 -32.71 53.93 -15.12
C ASN A 375 -31.32 53.25 -15.25
N ARG A 376 -30.93 53.04 -16.51
CA ARG A 376 -29.68 52.53 -17.09
C ARG A 376 -28.50 53.53 -17.03
N GLY A 377 -27.28 53.02 -17.22
CA GLY A 377 -26.10 53.78 -17.69
C GLY A 377 -24.78 53.15 -17.23
N ASN A 378 -24.17 52.18 -17.92
CA ASN A 378 -23.46 52.27 -19.21
C ASN A 378 -22.31 53.30 -19.24
N ARG A 379 -21.04 52.84 -19.25
CA ARG A 379 -19.90 53.64 -19.71
C ARG A 379 -18.75 52.77 -20.24
N LYS A 380 -18.22 53.15 -21.42
CA LYS A 380 -17.05 52.56 -22.11
C LYS A 380 -15.87 53.55 -22.11
N HIS A 381 -14.65 53.04 -22.15
CA HIS A 381 -13.34 53.63 -22.57
C HIS A 381 -12.36 52.44 -22.77
N ALA A 382 -11.39 52.33 -23.70
CA ALA A 382 -10.91 53.11 -24.85
C ALA A 382 -10.20 54.46 -24.55
N GLY A 383 -8.96 54.74 -25.03
CA GLY A 383 -7.94 53.94 -25.78
C GLY A 383 -6.68 53.64 -24.92
N THR A 384 -5.48 53.34 -25.43
CA THR A 384 -4.81 53.79 -26.67
C THR A 384 -3.71 52.79 -27.07
N ALA A 385 -3.23 52.82 -28.33
CA ALA A 385 -2.20 51.91 -28.86
C ALA A 385 -0.78 52.50 -28.83
N GLU A 386 0.24 51.65 -28.90
CA GLU A 386 1.53 52.02 -29.50
C GLU A 386 2.12 50.85 -30.32
N ILE A 387 2.86 51.20 -31.38
CA ILE A 387 3.35 50.29 -32.42
C ILE A 387 4.87 50.40 -32.47
N VAL A 388 5.59 49.28 -32.35
CA VAL A 388 6.98 49.21 -32.83
C VAL A 388 7.16 47.93 -33.66
N ARG A 389 7.61 48.11 -34.91
CA ARG A 389 8.05 47.04 -35.81
C ARG A 389 9.54 46.76 -35.56
N GLY A 390 9.95 45.49 -35.62
CA GLY A 390 11.35 45.08 -35.58
C GLY A 390 11.53 43.72 -36.25
N ASP A 391 11.87 43.75 -37.55
CA ASP A 391 12.05 42.56 -38.42
C ASP A 391 13.57 42.14 -38.43
N PRO A 392 14.08 41.16 -39.22
CA PRO A 392 14.96 40.14 -38.65
C PRO A 392 16.37 40.07 -39.25
N ARG A 393 17.31 39.39 -38.55
CA ARG A 393 18.52 38.68 -39.06
C ARG A 393 19.11 37.88 -37.87
N ARG A 394 19.48 36.59 -37.97
CA ARG A 394 20.46 35.86 -38.83
C ARG A 394 21.90 35.97 -38.30
N ASN A 395 22.62 34.84 -38.31
CA ASN A 395 24.01 34.58 -37.85
C ASN A 395 24.12 34.30 -36.33
N ILE A 396 24.86 33.29 -35.85
CA ILE A 396 25.69 32.23 -36.47
C ILE A 396 25.17 30.86 -36.02
#